data_AF-A0A1H9ZRB0-F1
#
_entry.id   AF-A0A1H9ZRB0-F1
#
_cell.length_a   1.000
_cell.length_b   1.000
_cell.length_c   1.000
_cell.angle_alpha   90.00
_cell.angle_beta   90.00
_cell.angle_gamma   90.00
#
_symmetry.space_group_name_H-M   'P 1'
#
loop_
_entity.id
_entity.type
_entity.pdbx_description
1 polymer ?
#
loop_
_entity_poly.entity_id
_entity_poly.type
_entity_poly.pdbx_seq_one_letter_code
_entity_poly.pdbx_strand_id
1 'polypeptide(L)'
;MLTKNNRELLKCIFSKLNNKCPDEYVGDIEIKSNSVNLTKDYICSDRNKLDEEIRRDLESFNDEKVLCIVLESPHNKEFEADGTPLGPARGITGTKLEKNLTDKLRKFNENNKGILNGRYKVILMNAIQYKCSLGVDTRYYRDRIWLNLWFNGLKGDFEDRIDNYNPDIVLNLCTRGNHENDPLYHSNIKADLKYIRIEFINEIDKNMIQDSYGNLYKKGSELYFCFNFIDGCKSKAKYIYPLWGFVDTSLCKQDNNFILLKGNHPSSAWFKNEFELISDRIKV
;
A
#
# COMPACT_ATOMS: atom_id res chain seq x y z
N MET A 1 -24.42 -4.19 6.42
CA MET A 1 -24.81 -5.53 5.87
C MET A 1 -24.50 -5.51 4.37
N LEU A 2 -23.54 -6.31 3.91
CA LEU A 2 -23.21 -6.44 2.48
C LEU A 2 -24.48 -6.78 1.69
N THR A 3 -24.66 -6.20 0.50
CA THR A 3 -25.73 -6.63 -0.40
C THR A 3 -25.54 -8.11 -0.72
N LYS A 4 -26.64 -8.85 -0.96
CA LYS A 4 -26.57 -10.26 -1.35
C LYS A 4 -25.64 -10.47 -2.56
N ASN A 5 -25.64 -9.52 -3.50
CA ASN A 5 -24.76 -9.52 -4.67
C ASN A 5 -23.28 -9.33 -4.29
N ASN A 6 -22.95 -8.41 -3.37
CA ASN A 6 -21.57 -8.26 -2.89
C ASN A 6 -21.08 -9.54 -2.19
N ARG A 7 -21.95 -10.24 -1.44
CA ARG A 7 -21.58 -11.52 -0.81
C ARG A 7 -21.32 -12.63 -1.83
N GLU A 8 -22.14 -12.77 -2.85
CA GLU A 8 -21.94 -13.79 -3.89
C GLU A 8 -20.72 -13.47 -4.76
N LEU A 9 -20.52 -12.19 -5.11
CA LEU A 9 -19.31 -11.73 -5.79
C LEU A 9 -18.07 -12.01 -4.93
N LEU A 10 -18.11 -11.66 -3.64
CA LEU A 10 -17.01 -11.93 -2.72
C LEU A 10 -16.78 -13.42 -2.51
N LYS A 11 -17.81 -14.27 -2.39
CA LYS A 11 -17.62 -15.73 -2.33
C LYS A 11 -16.92 -16.28 -3.57
N CYS A 12 -17.33 -15.82 -4.75
CA CYS A 12 -16.72 -16.21 -6.02
C CYS A 12 -15.27 -15.67 -6.11
N ILE A 13 -15.03 -14.45 -5.65
CA ILE A 13 -13.70 -13.85 -5.53
C ILE A 13 -12.85 -14.64 -4.55
N PHE A 14 -13.33 -14.91 -3.34
CA PHE A 14 -12.62 -15.66 -2.30
C PHE A 14 -12.30 -17.08 -2.74
N SER A 15 -13.17 -17.76 -3.50
CA SER A 15 -12.85 -19.06 -4.12
C SER A 15 -11.76 -19.00 -5.20
N LYS A 16 -11.44 -17.79 -5.70
CA LYS A 16 -10.36 -17.50 -6.66
C LYS A 16 -9.16 -16.80 -6.01
N LEU A 17 -9.32 -16.24 -4.81
CA LEU A 17 -8.26 -15.68 -3.98
C LEU A 17 -7.60 -16.79 -3.16
N ASN A 18 -7.15 -17.85 -3.84
CA ASN A 18 -6.62 -19.00 -3.12
C ASN A 18 -5.19 -18.76 -2.62
N ASN A 19 -4.47 -17.80 -3.20
CA ASN A 19 -3.05 -17.59 -2.90
C ASN A 19 -2.77 -16.14 -2.49
N LYS A 20 -2.22 -15.98 -1.29
CA LYS A 20 -1.62 -14.73 -0.81
C LYS A 20 -0.29 -14.53 -1.53
N CYS A 21 -0.06 -13.34 -2.06
CA CYS A 21 1.28 -12.92 -2.47
C CYS A 21 2.09 -12.64 -1.21
N PRO A 22 3.20 -13.36 -0.97
CA PRO A 22 3.99 -13.20 0.23
C PRO A 22 4.68 -11.83 0.24
N ASP A 23 5.07 -11.38 1.42
CA ASP A 23 6.03 -10.30 1.55
C ASP A 23 7.43 -10.88 1.44
N GLU A 24 8.38 -10.11 0.92
CA GLU A 24 9.71 -10.63 0.64
C GLU A 24 10.80 -9.64 1.01
N TYR A 25 11.90 -10.17 1.50
CA TYR A 25 13.19 -9.51 1.54
C TYR A 25 13.74 -9.39 0.13
N VAL A 26 14.24 -8.20 -0.20
CA VAL A 26 14.54 -7.83 -1.58
C VAL A 26 15.92 -7.27 -1.84
N GLY A 27 16.75 -7.18 -0.81
CA GLY A 27 18.09 -6.65 -0.93
C GLY A 27 18.50 -5.85 0.29
N ASP A 28 19.76 -5.43 0.24
CA ASP A 28 20.41 -4.64 1.27
C ASP A 28 20.68 -3.25 0.66
N ILE A 29 20.36 -2.18 1.39
CA ILE A 29 20.62 -0.80 0.95
C ILE A 29 21.46 -0.06 1.98
N GLU A 30 22.51 0.63 1.53
CA GLU A 30 23.31 1.55 2.34
C GLU A 30 23.00 2.99 1.91
N ILE A 31 22.48 3.78 2.85
CA ILE A 31 22.15 5.19 2.67
C ILE A 31 23.15 6.03 3.46
N LYS A 32 23.81 6.96 2.78
CA LYS A 32 24.71 7.98 3.33
C LYS A 32 24.24 9.35 2.87
N SER A 33 24.79 10.41 3.46
CA SER A 33 24.32 11.78 3.23
C SER A 33 24.34 12.23 1.76
N ASN A 34 25.19 11.63 0.92
CA ASN A 34 25.36 11.98 -0.50
C ASN A 34 25.32 10.77 -1.44
N SER A 35 24.98 9.58 -0.94
CA SER A 35 25.00 8.35 -1.74
C SER A 35 24.02 7.32 -1.22
N VAL A 36 23.44 6.56 -2.15
CA VAL A 36 22.57 5.43 -1.85
C VAL A 36 22.99 4.27 -2.75
N ASN A 37 23.38 3.16 -2.12
CA ASN A 37 23.90 1.99 -2.82
C ASN A 37 23.07 0.75 -2.45
N LEU A 38 22.57 0.02 -3.45
CA LEU A 38 22.06 -1.33 -3.25
C LEU A 38 23.27 -2.27 -3.18
N THR A 39 23.59 -2.76 -1.98
CA THR A 39 24.70 -3.70 -1.76
C THR A 39 24.30 -5.12 -2.11
N LYS A 40 23.00 -5.41 -2.06
CA LYS A 40 22.36 -6.56 -2.72
C LYS A 40 21.11 -6.05 -3.42
N ASP A 41 20.96 -6.36 -4.69
CA ASP A 41 19.78 -5.97 -5.46
C ASP A 41 19.07 -7.22 -5.98
N TYR A 42 17.93 -7.51 -5.37
CA TYR A 42 17.04 -8.54 -5.85
C TYR A 42 15.70 -7.94 -6.29
N ILE A 43 15.53 -6.60 -6.31
CA ILE A 43 14.23 -5.91 -6.39
C ILE A 43 13.34 -6.41 -7.54
N CYS A 44 13.91 -6.75 -8.69
CA CYS A 44 13.12 -7.31 -9.78
C CYS A 44 13.89 -8.32 -10.62
N SER A 45 14.92 -7.85 -11.33
CA SER A 45 15.60 -8.59 -12.39
C SER A 45 16.30 -9.85 -11.86
N ASP A 46 16.99 -9.69 -10.74
CA ASP A 46 17.80 -10.72 -10.12
C ASP A 46 17.09 -11.46 -8.97
N ARG A 47 15.80 -11.19 -8.77
CA ARG A 47 14.99 -11.72 -7.66
C ARG A 47 15.14 -13.23 -7.45
N ASN A 48 15.16 -14.01 -8.53
CA ASN A 48 15.20 -15.47 -8.47
C ASN A 48 16.61 -16.04 -8.28
N LYS A 49 17.66 -15.20 -8.20
CA LYS A 49 19.00 -15.63 -7.80
C LYS A 49 19.11 -15.88 -6.30
N LEU A 50 18.14 -15.39 -5.52
CA LEU A 50 18.04 -15.63 -4.08
C LEU A 50 16.94 -16.65 -3.81
N ASP A 51 17.27 -17.68 -3.03
CA ASP A 51 16.35 -18.75 -2.69
C ASP A 51 15.07 -18.22 -2.04
N GLU A 52 13.96 -18.87 -2.37
CA GLU A 52 12.63 -18.48 -1.90
C GLU A 52 12.49 -18.49 -0.39
N GLU A 53 13.05 -19.50 0.27
CA GLU A 53 13.05 -19.62 1.73
C GLU A 53 13.77 -18.42 2.36
N ILE A 54 14.92 -18.01 1.80
CA ILE A 54 15.67 -16.84 2.28
C ILE A 54 14.89 -15.55 2.05
N ARG A 55 14.21 -15.41 0.90
CA ARG A 55 13.39 -14.22 0.61
C ARG A 55 12.22 -14.07 1.59
N ARG A 56 11.72 -15.17 2.16
CA ARG A 56 10.51 -15.20 2.98
C ARG A 56 10.78 -15.36 4.47
N ASP A 57 12.01 -15.64 4.87
CA ASP A 57 12.44 -15.66 6.27
C ASP A 57 12.68 -14.25 6.82
N LEU A 58 11.57 -13.54 7.07
CA LEU A 58 11.59 -12.15 7.56
C LEU A 58 11.81 -12.06 9.07
N GLU A 59 11.65 -13.16 9.82
CA GLU A 59 11.87 -13.21 11.27
C GLU A 59 13.36 -13.15 11.63
N SER A 60 14.24 -13.48 10.68
CA SER A 60 15.69 -13.43 10.84
C SER A 60 16.27 -12.01 10.99
N PHE A 61 15.44 -10.95 10.91
CA PHE A 61 15.89 -9.55 10.92
C PHE A 61 15.77 -8.82 12.26
N ASN A 62 15.53 -9.52 13.37
CA ASN A 62 15.23 -8.91 14.68
C ASN A 62 16.27 -7.89 15.22
N ASP A 63 17.49 -7.85 14.68
CA ASP A 63 18.56 -6.91 15.05
C ASP A 63 19.01 -5.99 13.89
N GLU A 64 18.37 -6.12 12.72
CA GLU A 64 18.73 -5.37 11.51
C GLU A 64 17.77 -4.21 11.30
N LYS A 65 18.29 -3.10 10.76
CA LYS A 65 17.38 -2.02 10.37
C LYS A 65 16.58 -2.40 9.13
N VAL A 66 15.32 -2.01 9.08
CA VAL A 66 14.40 -2.41 8.00
C VAL A 66 13.82 -1.19 7.29
N LEU A 67 13.90 -1.21 5.95
CA LEU A 67 13.16 -0.32 5.06
C LEU A 67 12.05 -1.14 4.39
N CYS A 68 10.82 -0.92 4.83
CA CYS A 68 9.64 -1.59 4.28
C CYS A 68 8.97 -0.73 3.21
N ILE A 69 8.75 -1.26 2.02
CA ILE A 69 8.04 -0.59 0.92
C ILE A 69 6.68 -1.22 0.74
N VAL A 70 5.62 -0.42 0.88
CA VAL A 70 4.24 -0.85 0.84
C VAL A 70 3.58 -0.51 -0.50
N LEU A 71 3.04 -1.53 -1.18
CA LEU A 71 2.24 -1.43 -2.40
C LEU A 71 0.77 -1.74 -2.12
N GLU A 72 -0.15 -1.41 -3.04
CA GLU A 72 -1.58 -1.57 -2.76
C GLU A 72 -2.04 -3.03 -2.67
N SER A 73 -1.78 -3.80 -3.73
CA SER A 73 -2.22 -5.18 -3.91
C SER A 73 -1.51 -5.79 -5.13
N PRO A 74 -1.31 -7.12 -5.14
CA PRO A 74 -0.69 -7.83 -6.25
C PRO A 74 -1.37 -7.64 -7.62
N HIS A 75 -0.55 -7.63 -8.67
CA HIS A 75 -0.89 -7.68 -10.09
C HIS A 75 -0.72 -9.09 -10.66
N ASN A 76 -1.19 -9.32 -11.89
CA ASN A 76 -1.11 -10.63 -12.55
C ASN A 76 0.33 -11.18 -12.65
N LYS A 77 1.34 -10.32 -12.82
CA LYS A 77 2.74 -10.75 -12.96
C LYS A 77 3.36 -11.24 -11.65
N GLU A 78 2.70 -11.03 -10.52
CA GLU A 78 3.11 -11.48 -9.20
C GLU A 78 2.63 -12.91 -8.89
N PHE A 79 2.02 -13.57 -9.88
CA PHE A 79 1.60 -14.96 -9.81
C PHE A 79 1.92 -15.69 -11.12
N GLU A 80 2.10 -17.00 -11.00
CA GLU A 80 2.10 -17.93 -12.13
C GLU A 80 0.70 -18.12 -12.72
N ALA A 81 0.63 -18.79 -13.87
CA ALA A 81 -0.64 -19.06 -14.56
C ALA A 81 -1.62 -19.92 -13.73
N ASP A 82 -1.10 -20.79 -12.88
CA ASP A 82 -1.87 -21.61 -11.94
C ASP A 82 -2.27 -20.85 -10.66
N GLY A 83 -1.83 -19.60 -10.54
CA GLY A 83 -2.06 -18.75 -9.38
C GLY A 83 -1.00 -18.86 -8.28
N THR A 84 0.04 -19.67 -8.43
CA THR A 84 1.15 -19.76 -7.46
C THR A 84 1.83 -18.39 -7.30
N PRO A 85 2.01 -17.88 -6.08
CA PRO A 85 2.53 -16.53 -5.88
C PRO A 85 4.05 -16.47 -6.10
N LEU A 86 4.50 -15.48 -6.88
CA LEU A 86 5.91 -15.24 -7.18
C LEU A 86 6.58 -14.21 -6.27
N GLY A 87 5.78 -13.45 -5.52
CA GLY A 87 6.24 -12.35 -4.69
C GLY A 87 5.90 -10.97 -5.28
N PRO A 88 6.14 -9.90 -4.51
CA PRO A 88 5.58 -8.59 -4.78
C PRO A 88 6.34 -7.84 -5.89
N ALA A 89 5.66 -6.86 -6.48
CA ALA A 89 6.22 -5.92 -7.45
C ALA A 89 6.85 -6.57 -8.71
N ARG A 90 6.46 -7.76 -9.12
CA ARG A 90 7.01 -8.38 -10.34
C ARG A 90 6.60 -7.59 -11.60
N GLY A 91 7.53 -7.48 -12.56
CA GLY A 91 7.30 -6.78 -13.83
C GLY A 91 7.52 -5.27 -13.75
N ILE A 92 6.62 -4.47 -14.35
CA ILE A 92 6.85 -3.03 -14.56
C ILE A 92 7.02 -2.28 -13.24
N THR A 93 6.27 -2.64 -12.20
CA THR A 93 6.39 -2.02 -10.87
C THR A 93 7.80 -2.22 -10.32
N GLY A 94 8.30 -3.46 -10.29
CA GLY A 94 9.63 -3.82 -9.80
C GLY A 94 10.75 -3.23 -10.64
N THR A 95 10.66 -3.31 -11.98
CA THR A 95 11.67 -2.70 -12.86
C THR A 95 11.79 -1.19 -12.62
N LYS A 96 10.67 -0.51 -12.35
CA LYS A 96 10.69 0.92 -12.02
C LYS A 96 11.21 1.19 -10.62
N LEU A 97 10.91 0.33 -9.64
CA LEU A 97 11.50 0.42 -8.31
C LEU A 97 13.03 0.26 -8.38
N GLU A 98 13.49 -0.86 -8.92
CA GLU A 98 14.91 -1.19 -9.11
C GLU A 98 15.67 -0.03 -9.77
N LYS A 99 15.11 0.54 -10.84
CA LYS A 99 15.74 1.64 -11.58
C LYS A 99 15.80 2.98 -10.83
N ASN A 100 14.81 3.32 -10.00
CA ASN A 100 14.65 4.70 -9.50
C ASN A 100 14.73 4.84 -7.98
N LEU A 101 14.68 3.75 -7.21
CA LEU A 101 14.60 3.79 -5.75
C LEU A 101 15.81 4.53 -5.13
N THR A 102 17.02 4.17 -5.55
CA THR A 102 18.27 4.74 -5.02
C THR A 102 18.35 6.25 -5.26
N ASP A 103 18.07 6.71 -6.47
CA ASP A 103 18.07 8.12 -6.83
C ASP A 103 17.06 8.93 -6.01
N LYS A 104 15.88 8.36 -5.74
CA LYS A 104 14.84 9.03 -4.93
C LYS A 104 15.22 9.12 -3.47
N LEU A 105 15.69 8.00 -2.90
CA LEU A 105 16.15 7.98 -1.51
C LEU A 105 17.32 8.94 -1.32
N ARG A 106 18.25 9.02 -2.29
CA ARG A 106 19.37 9.97 -2.26
C ARG A 106 18.86 11.41 -2.19
N LYS A 107 18.02 11.83 -3.15
CA LYS A 107 17.48 13.20 -3.20
C LYS A 107 16.72 13.57 -1.93
N PHE A 108 15.85 12.67 -1.46
CA PHE A 108 15.13 12.88 -0.23
C PHE A 108 16.10 13.04 0.96
N ASN A 109 17.08 12.15 1.08
CA ASN A 109 18.04 12.15 2.19
C ASN A 109 18.92 13.41 2.20
N GLU A 110 19.36 13.87 1.03
CA GLU A 110 20.09 15.13 0.84
C GLU A 110 19.24 16.33 1.31
N ASN A 111 17.98 16.40 0.89
CA ASN A 111 17.06 17.47 1.27
C ASN A 111 16.68 17.45 2.77
N ASN A 112 16.81 16.29 3.42
CA ASN A 112 16.44 16.08 4.82
C ASN A 112 17.65 15.79 5.73
N LYS A 113 18.82 16.34 5.38
CA LYS A 113 20.03 16.36 6.24
C LYS A 113 20.48 14.98 6.73
N GLY A 114 20.32 13.93 5.92
CA GLY A 114 20.82 12.61 6.26
C GLY A 114 19.93 11.81 7.22
N ILE A 115 18.64 12.16 7.37
CA ILE A 115 17.72 11.50 8.29
C ILE A 115 17.55 9.99 8.03
N LEU A 116 17.83 9.54 6.80
CA LEU A 116 17.75 8.12 6.41
C LEU A 116 19.10 7.40 6.50
N ASN A 117 20.17 8.01 7.01
CA ASN A 117 21.50 7.38 7.03
C ASN A 117 21.50 6.05 7.80
N GLY A 118 22.04 5.00 7.18
CA GLY A 118 22.06 3.67 7.75
C GLY A 118 22.21 2.58 6.70
N ARG A 119 22.22 1.33 7.17
CA ARG A 119 22.13 0.13 6.34
C ARG A 119 20.82 -0.55 6.66
N TYR A 120 20.06 -0.93 5.64
CA TYR A 120 18.73 -1.47 5.83
C TYR A 120 18.54 -2.75 5.01
N LYS A 121 17.86 -3.73 5.59
CA LYS A 121 17.15 -4.77 4.87
C LYS A 121 15.95 -4.16 4.19
N VAL A 122 15.79 -4.41 2.90
CA VAL A 122 14.64 -3.92 2.13
C VAL A 122 13.59 -5.02 2.09
N ILE A 123 12.38 -4.70 2.54
CA ILE A 123 11.20 -5.57 2.42
C ILE A 123 10.24 -4.93 1.42
N LEU A 124 9.71 -5.73 0.50
CA LEU A 124 8.54 -5.36 -0.30
C LEU A 124 7.32 -6.08 0.26
N MET A 125 6.24 -5.33 0.46
CA MET A 125 4.96 -5.90 0.87
C MET A 125 3.80 -5.28 0.11
N ASN A 126 2.69 -6.02 0.06
CA ASN A 126 1.40 -5.47 -0.35
C ASN A 126 0.53 -5.24 0.89
N ALA A 127 -0.15 -4.09 0.94
CA ALA A 127 -1.13 -3.75 1.98
C ALA A 127 -2.25 -4.81 2.03
N ILE A 128 -2.69 -5.28 0.86
CA ILE A 128 -3.56 -6.45 0.72
C ILE A 128 -2.83 -7.51 -0.10
N GLN A 129 -2.55 -8.70 0.46
CA GLN A 129 -1.82 -9.79 -0.22
C GLN A 129 -2.64 -10.52 -1.30
N TYR A 130 -3.89 -10.14 -1.52
CA TYR A 130 -4.78 -10.74 -2.49
C TYR A 130 -4.87 -9.91 -3.77
N LYS A 131 -4.98 -10.57 -4.93
CA LYS A 131 -5.14 -9.90 -6.23
C LYS A 131 -6.50 -9.20 -6.34
N CYS A 132 -6.56 -7.94 -5.92
CA CYS A 132 -7.80 -7.16 -5.91
C CYS A 132 -8.34 -6.84 -7.31
N SER A 133 -7.51 -6.85 -8.36
CA SER A 133 -7.98 -6.64 -9.73
C SER A 133 -8.69 -7.84 -10.35
N LEU A 134 -8.62 -9.03 -9.70
CA LEU A 134 -9.08 -10.31 -10.25
C LEU A 134 -8.46 -10.66 -11.61
N GLY A 135 -7.36 -10.00 -11.97
CA GLY A 135 -6.67 -10.16 -13.24
C GLY A 135 -7.27 -9.40 -14.43
N VAL A 136 -8.24 -8.53 -14.20
CA VAL A 136 -8.69 -7.54 -15.20
C VAL A 136 -8.02 -6.18 -14.97
N ASP A 137 -8.37 -5.18 -15.78
CA ASP A 137 -7.89 -3.80 -15.58
C ASP A 137 -8.28 -3.30 -14.19
N THR A 138 -7.33 -2.65 -13.51
CA THR A 138 -7.48 -2.17 -12.12
C THR A 138 -8.66 -1.22 -11.92
N ARG A 139 -9.17 -0.59 -12.97
CA ARG A 139 -10.28 0.38 -12.90
C ARG A 139 -11.66 -0.21 -12.66
N TYR A 140 -11.80 -1.54 -12.79
CA TYR A 140 -13.08 -2.21 -12.63
C TYR A 140 -13.35 -2.57 -11.17
N TYR A 141 -12.52 -3.44 -10.57
CA TYR A 141 -12.86 -4.04 -9.28
C TYR A 141 -11.84 -3.80 -8.17
N ARG A 142 -10.62 -3.34 -8.50
CA ARG A 142 -9.51 -3.30 -7.54
C ARG A 142 -9.89 -2.54 -6.29
N ASP A 143 -10.37 -1.31 -6.43
CA ASP A 143 -10.61 -0.45 -5.27
C ASP A 143 -11.78 -0.94 -4.43
N ARG A 144 -12.85 -1.45 -5.06
CA ARG A 144 -13.99 -2.06 -4.34
C ARG A 144 -13.55 -3.26 -3.52
N ILE A 145 -12.78 -4.17 -4.14
CA ILE A 145 -12.31 -5.39 -3.48
C ILE A 145 -11.29 -5.06 -2.41
N TRP A 146 -10.36 -4.15 -2.69
CA TRP A 146 -9.37 -3.67 -1.73
C TRP A 146 -10.04 -3.09 -0.48
N LEU A 147 -10.97 -2.14 -0.65
CA LEU A 147 -11.69 -1.53 0.47
C LEU A 147 -12.55 -2.55 1.22
N ASN A 148 -13.20 -3.46 0.49
CA ASN A 148 -13.96 -4.51 1.13
C ASN A 148 -13.07 -5.40 2.02
N LEU A 149 -11.95 -5.87 1.52
CA LEU A 149 -11.01 -6.69 2.27
C LEU A 149 -10.41 -5.92 3.46
N TRP A 150 -10.02 -4.68 3.25
CA TRP A 150 -9.50 -3.79 4.29
C TRP A 150 -10.49 -3.62 5.45
N PHE A 151 -11.76 -3.34 5.14
CA PHE A 151 -12.82 -3.16 6.13
C PHE A 151 -13.26 -4.45 6.81
N ASN A 152 -12.90 -5.62 6.26
CA ASN A 152 -13.33 -6.92 6.75
C ASN A 152 -12.14 -7.78 7.24
N GLY A 153 -11.18 -7.14 7.92
CA GLY A 153 -10.17 -7.81 8.73
C GLY A 153 -8.74 -7.71 8.20
N LEU A 154 -8.54 -7.42 6.90
CA LEU A 154 -7.17 -7.37 6.36
C LEU A 154 -6.39 -6.10 6.72
N LYS A 155 -7.05 -5.10 7.29
CA LYS A 155 -6.35 -4.00 7.98
C LYS A 155 -5.51 -4.55 9.15
N GLY A 156 -6.07 -5.44 9.97
CA GLY A 156 -5.36 -6.06 11.10
C GLY A 156 -4.20 -6.94 10.62
N ASP A 157 -4.41 -7.77 9.59
CA ASP A 157 -3.34 -8.57 8.97
C ASP A 157 -2.19 -7.71 8.43
N PHE A 158 -2.49 -6.52 7.90
CA PHE A 158 -1.46 -5.56 7.51
C PHE A 158 -0.72 -4.97 8.72
N GLU A 159 -1.46 -4.53 9.74
CA GLU A 159 -0.92 -3.96 10.97
C GLU A 159 0.01 -4.97 11.68
N ASP A 160 -0.44 -6.21 11.86
CA ASP A 160 0.32 -7.30 12.48
C ASP A 160 1.63 -7.59 11.73
N ARG A 161 1.60 -7.58 10.38
CA ARG A 161 2.80 -7.78 9.58
C ARG A 161 3.80 -6.64 9.73
N ILE A 162 3.33 -5.38 9.72
CA ILE A 162 4.20 -4.22 9.96
C ILE A 162 4.82 -4.29 11.35
N ASP A 163 4.04 -4.63 12.38
CA ASP A 163 4.52 -4.78 13.75
C ASP A 163 5.58 -5.88 13.85
N ASN A 164 5.35 -7.01 13.16
CA ASN A 164 6.31 -8.12 13.11
C ASN A 164 7.62 -7.73 12.41
N TYR A 165 7.58 -6.89 11.37
CA TYR A 165 8.80 -6.44 10.68
C TYR A 165 9.54 -5.34 11.43
N ASN A 166 8.87 -4.65 12.35
CA ASN A 166 9.39 -3.54 13.14
C ASN A 166 10.29 -2.57 12.33
N PRO A 167 9.76 -1.96 11.24
CA PRO A 167 10.57 -1.18 10.33
C PRO A 167 11.16 0.07 10.98
N ASP A 168 12.33 0.52 10.50
CA ASP A 168 12.86 1.86 10.79
C ASP A 168 12.32 2.90 9.81
N ILE A 169 12.05 2.47 8.58
CA ILE A 169 11.52 3.31 7.50
C ILE A 169 10.37 2.55 6.83
N VAL A 170 9.23 3.22 6.69
CA VAL A 170 8.13 2.74 5.87
C VAL A 170 7.95 3.69 4.69
N LEU A 171 7.99 3.14 3.48
CA LEU A 171 7.73 3.86 2.24
C LEU A 171 6.39 3.41 1.66
N ASN A 172 5.35 4.21 1.87
CA ASN A 172 4.02 3.95 1.32
C ASN A 172 3.94 4.44 -0.13
N LEU A 173 3.78 3.52 -1.06
CA LEU A 173 3.64 3.78 -2.49
C LEU A 173 2.26 3.36 -3.03
N CYS A 174 1.27 3.15 -2.15
CA CYS A 174 -0.08 2.82 -2.56
C CYS A 174 -0.67 3.89 -3.48
N THR A 175 -1.53 3.46 -4.41
CA THR A 175 -2.14 4.40 -5.35
C THR A 175 -3.22 5.27 -4.68
N ARG A 176 -3.68 6.30 -5.40
CA ARG A 176 -4.88 7.06 -5.03
C ARG A 176 -6.19 6.25 -5.19
N GLY A 177 -6.18 5.15 -5.94
CA GLY A 177 -7.41 4.56 -6.45
C GLY A 177 -7.92 5.22 -7.73
N ASN A 178 -8.63 4.44 -8.52
CA ASN A 178 -9.44 4.81 -9.67
C ASN A 178 -10.47 3.69 -9.91
N HIS A 179 -11.77 3.97 -9.71
CA HIS A 179 -12.87 3.02 -9.91
C HIS A 179 -13.84 3.48 -11.01
N GLU A 180 -13.34 4.21 -12.00
CA GLU A 180 -14.18 4.87 -13.03
C GLU A 180 -15.01 3.90 -13.88
N ASN A 181 -14.61 2.62 -13.92
CA ASN A 181 -15.27 1.57 -14.68
C ASN A 181 -15.88 0.50 -13.77
N ASP A 182 -16.05 0.75 -12.48
CA ASP A 182 -16.68 -0.21 -11.56
C ASP A 182 -18.14 -0.45 -11.99
N PRO A 183 -18.50 -1.67 -12.44
CA PRO A 183 -19.81 -1.94 -13.00
C PRO A 183 -20.92 -2.00 -11.93
N LEU A 184 -20.54 -2.00 -10.65
CA LEU A 184 -21.47 -1.98 -9.52
C LEU A 184 -21.65 -0.58 -8.96
N TYR A 185 -20.85 0.41 -9.39
CA TYR A 185 -20.97 1.79 -8.96
C TYR A 185 -21.57 2.66 -10.06
N HIS A 186 -22.71 3.27 -9.77
CA HIS A 186 -23.37 4.17 -10.70
C HIS A 186 -23.54 5.53 -10.02
N SER A 187 -22.72 6.49 -10.44
CA SER A 187 -22.89 7.90 -10.06
C SER A 187 -23.10 8.76 -11.30
N ASN A 188 -24.07 9.68 -11.22
CA ASN A 188 -24.27 10.70 -12.24
C ASN A 188 -23.18 11.79 -12.20
N ILE A 189 -22.28 11.75 -11.23
CA ILE A 189 -21.19 12.72 -11.07
C ILE A 189 -19.87 12.05 -11.46
N LYS A 190 -19.30 12.49 -12.60
CA LYS A 190 -18.05 11.94 -13.15
C LYS A 190 -16.88 11.95 -12.16
N ALA A 191 -16.78 12.97 -11.31
CA ALA A 191 -15.74 13.04 -10.29
C ALA A 191 -15.85 11.92 -9.25
N ASP A 192 -17.06 11.42 -8.98
CA ASP A 192 -17.31 10.38 -7.99
C ASP A 192 -16.96 9.00 -8.57
N LEU A 193 -17.00 8.84 -9.90
CA LEU A 193 -16.49 7.66 -10.59
C LEU A 193 -14.95 7.57 -10.50
N LYS A 194 -14.25 8.71 -10.54
CA LYS A 194 -12.78 8.74 -10.53
C LYS A 194 -12.17 8.68 -9.13
N TYR A 195 -12.87 9.23 -8.14
CA TYR A 195 -12.33 9.44 -6.79
C TYR A 195 -13.17 8.73 -5.75
N ILE A 196 -12.52 7.94 -4.91
CA ILE A 196 -13.19 7.24 -3.80
C ILE A 196 -13.81 8.29 -2.88
N ARG A 197 -15.14 8.25 -2.76
CA ARG A 197 -15.93 9.13 -1.88
C ARG A 197 -16.76 8.32 -0.90
N ILE A 198 -17.40 9.01 0.04
CA ILE A 198 -18.24 8.38 1.05
C ILE A 198 -19.39 7.59 0.42
N GLU A 199 -19.93 8.04 -0.70
CA GLU A 199 -21.00 7.34 -1.43
C GLU A 199 -20.54 5.96 -1.92
N PHE A 200 -19.36 5.88 -2.53
CA PHE A 200 -18.76 4.62 -2.96
C PHE A 200 -18.43 3.71 -1.77
N ILE A 201 -17.88 4.28 -0.70
CA ILE A 201 -17.58 3.54 0.54
C ILE A 201 -18.85 2.95 1.16
N ASN A 202 -19.94 3.72 1.21
CA ASN A 202 -21.21 3.28 1.78
C ASN A 202 -21.88 2.14 0.99
N GLU A 203 -21.62 2.04 -0.32
CA GLU A 203 -22.04 0.86 -1.09
C GLU A 203 -21.27 -0.41 -0.73
N ILE A 204 -20.02 -0.26 -0.28
CA ILE A 204 -19.15 -1.36 0.12
C ILE A 204 -19.49 -1.77 1.55
N ASP A 205 -19.50 -0.82 2.49
CA ASP A 205 -19.89 -1.04 3.87
C ASP A 205 -20.74 0.12 4.41
N LYS A 206 -22.04 -0.13 4.52
CA LYS A 206 -23.04 0.80 5.08
C LYS A 206 -22.80 1.17 6.55
N ASN A 207 -21.88 0.50 7.24
CA ASN A 207 -21.53 0.81 8.62
C ASN A 207 -20.43 1.87 8.73
N MET A 208 -19.89 2.34 7.61
CA MET A 208 -18.94 3.44 7.59
C MET A 208 -19.65 4.78 7.82
N ILE A 209 -19.04 5.60 8.67
CA ILE A 209 -19.56 6.90 9.10
C ILE A 209 -18.46 7.92 8.87
N GLN A 210 -18.80 9.02 8.19
CA GLN A 210 -17.93 10.17 7.99
C GLN A 210 -18.27 11.24 9.04
N ASP A 211 -17.26 11.72 9.77
CA ASP A 211 -17.43 12.85 10.69
C ASP A 211 -17.37 14.22 9.97
N SER A 212 -17.56 15.31 10.72
CA SER A 212 -17.51 16.67 10.17
C SER A 212 -16.14 17.09 9.62
N TYR A 213 -15.08 16.35 9.97
CA TYR A 213 -13.70 16.58 9.53
C TYR A 213 -13.30 15.69 8.35
N GLY A 214 -14.19 14.78 7.93
CA GLY A 214 -13.93 13.84 6.85
C GLY A 214 -13.22 12.57 7.29
N ASN A 215 -13.07 12.31 8.60
CA ASN A 215 -12.54 11.04 9.08
C ASN A 215 -13.60 9.94 8.90
N LEU A 216 -13.14 8.72 8.64
CA LEU A 216 -14.01 7.55 8.49
C LEU A 216 -13.89 6.63 9.69
N TYR A 217 -15.03 6.29 10.25
CA TYR A 217 -15.15 5.32 11.34
C TYR A 217 -16.09 4.19 10.94
N LYS A 218 -15.81 2.99 11.43
CA LYS A 218 -16.79 1.89 11.39
C LYS A 218 -17.63 1.94 12.66
N LYS A 219 -18.95 1.70 12.53
CA LYS A 219 -19.91 1.66 13.66
C LYS A 219 -19.33 0.84 14.83
N GLY A 220 -18.98 1.53 15.93
CA GLY A 220 -18.11 0.99 17.00
C GLY A 220 -16.86 1.83 17.28
N SER A 221 -16.69 2.98 16.60
CA SER A 221 -15.64 3.99 16.81
C SER A 221 -14.22 3.62 16.36
N GLU A 222 -14.06 2.53 15.60
CA GLU A 222 -12.76 2.23 14.98
C GLU A 222 -12.51 3.20 13.82
N LEU A 223 -11.46 4.03 13.92
CA LEU A 223 -11.01 4.93 12.85
C LEU A 223 -10.33 4.13 11.72
N TYR A 224 -10.81 4.25 10.48
CA TYR A 224 -10.23 3.62 9.29
C TYR A 224 -9.49 4.61 8.39
N PHE A 225 -9.86 5.88 8.46
CA PHE A 225 -9.25 6.93 7.64
C PHE A 225 -9.22 8.24 8.40
N CYS A 226 -8.04 8.83 8.57
CA CYS A 226 -7.89 10.18 9.07
C CYS A 226 -7.63 11.16 7.92
N PHE A 227 -8.49 12.16 7.81
CA PHE A 227 -8.42 13.13 6.71
C PHE A 227 -7.23 14.08 6.80
N ASN A 228 -6.65 14.26 7.99
CA ASN A 228 -5.48 15.11 8.21
C ASN A 228 -4.25 14.64 7.41
N PHE A 229 -4.19 13.37 6.97
CA PHE A 229 -3.14 12.87 6.09
C PHE A 229 -3.29 13.29 4.62
N ILE A 230 -4.38 13.96 4.25
CA ILE A 230 -4.59 14.51 2.91
C ILE A 230 -4.20 15.97 2.89
N ASP A 231 -2.92 16.20 2.58
CA ASP A 231 -2.42 17.55 2.41
C ASP A 231 -3.16 18.29 1.26
N GLY A 232 -3.56 19.53 1.51
CA GLY A 232 -4.03 20.46 0.47
C GLY A 232 -5.50 20.39 0.00
N CYS A 233 -6.35 19.45 0.44
CA CYS A 233 -7.77 19.47 0.06
C CYS A 233 -8.62 20.37 0.99
N LYS A 234 -8.44 21.69 0.90
CA LYS A 234 -9.17 22.71 1.68
C LYS A 234 -10.64 22.91 1.29
N SER A 235 -11.18 22.06 0.41
CA SER A 235 -12.57 22.13 -0.02
C SER A 235 -13.39 21.06 0.72
N LYS A 236 -14.14 21.50 1.75
CA LYS A 236 -15.18 20.70 2.44
C LYS A 236 -16.22 20.13 1.49
N ALA A 237 -16.29 20.61 0.25
CA ALA A 237 -17.35 20.27 -0.69
C ALA A 237 -17.28 18.84 -1.21
N LYS A 238 -16.18 18.07 -1.01
CA LYS A 238 -16.12 16.66 -1.44
C LYS A 238 -14.85 15.93 -0.97
N TYR A 239 -14.85 15.41 0.25
CA TYR A 239 -13.79 14.54 0.79
C TYR A 239 -13.45 13.38 -0.17
N ILE A 240 -12.17 13.05 -0.28
CA ILE A 240 -11.64 11.99 -1.15
C ILE A 240 -10.83 11.03 -0.30
N TYR A 241 -10.94 9.73 -0.56
CA TYR A 241 -10.36 8.68 0.28
C TYR A 241 -9.37 7.82 -0.51
N PRO A 242 -8.17 8.32 -0.79
CA PRO A 242 -7.16 7.55 -1.50
C PRO A 242 -6.78 6.28 -0.76
N LEU A 243 -6.45 5.20 -1.49
CA LEU A 243 -6.01 3.94 -0.86
C LEU A 243 -4.79 4.14 0.04
N TRP A 244 -3.81 4.96 -0.39
CA TRP A 244 -2.67 5.31 0.46
C TRP A 244 -3.07 5.94 1.80
N GLY A 245 -4.18 6.68 1.87
CA GLY A 245 -4.58 7.35 3.11
C GLY A 245 -5.15 6.39 4.15
N PHE A 246 -5.75 5.27 3.72
CA PHE A 246 -6.13 4.19 4.64
C PHE A 246 -4.90 3.52 5.25
N VAL A 247 -3.87 3.30 4.42
CA VAL A 247 -2.59 2.73 4.85
C VAL A 247 -1.85 3.69 5.79
N ASP A 248 -1.71 4.97 5.42
CA ASP A 248 -1.10 6.01 6.28
C ASP A 248 -1.84 6.12 7.62
N THR A 249 -3.17 6.08 7.61
CA THR A 249 -3.96 6.11 8.85
C THR A 249 -3.63 4.94 9.78
N SER A 250 -3.43 3.75 9.23
CA SER A 250 -3.13 2.55 10.03
C SER A 250 -1.70 2.59 10.54
N LEU A 251 -0.74 2.96 9.68
CA LEU A 251 0.66 3.16 10.04
C LEU A 251 0.86 4.22 11.14
N CYS A 252 0.16 5.35 11.05
CA CYS A 252 0.30 6.44 12.02
C CYS A 252 -0.37 6.16 13.38
N LYS A 253 -1.28 5.18 13.45
CA LYS A 253 -1.89 4.74 14.71
C LYS A 253 -1.00 3.80 15.50
N GLN A 254 -0.09 3.10 14.83
CA GLN A 254 0.84 2.20 15.51
C GLN A 254 1.85 3.02 16.31
N ASP A 255 2.17 2.55 17.52
CA ASP A 255 3.16 3.17 18.41
C ASP A 255 4.61 2.83 18.01
N ASN A 256 4.86 2.73 16.70
CA ASN A 256 6.13 2.27 16.15
C ASN A 256 6.99 3.44 15.70
N ASN A 257 8.20 3.61 16.22
CA ASN A 257 9.08 4.75 15.91
C ASN A 257 9.80 4.65 14.54
N PHE A 258 9.06 4.56 13.44
CA PHE A 258 9.61 4.60 12.07
C PHE A 258 9.51 5.97 11.38
N ILE A 259 10.36 6.19 10.40
CA ILE A 259 10.22 7.30 9.46
C ILE A 259 9.19 6.89 8.39
N LEU A 260 8.07 7.63 8.31
CA LEU A 260 7.05 7.38 7.29
C LEU A 260 7.28 8.29 6.09
N LEU A 261 7.57 7.67 4.96
CA LEU A 261 7.74 8.32 3.67
C LEU A 261 6.56 7.98 2.76
N LYS A 262 6.16 8.96 1.97
CA LYS A 262 5.14 8.81 0.94
C LYS A 262 5.71 9.07 -0.44
N GLY A 263 5.22 8.33 -1.42
CA GLY A 263 5.55 8.56 -2.82
C GLY A 263 4.43 8.14 -3.76
N ASN A 264 4.59 8.50 -5.03
CA ASN A 264 3.70 7.99 -6.07
C ASN A 264 3.95 6.50 -6.32
N HIS A 265 2.93 5.76 -6.75
CA HIS A 265 3.10 4.36 -7.12
C HIS A 265 4.13 4.19 -8.26
N PRO A 266 5.00 3.14 -8.23
CA PRO A 266 6.07 2.98 -9.22
C PRO A 266 5.58 2.94 -10.66
N SER A 267 4.45 2.27 -10.92
CA SER A 267 3.90 2.18 -12.29
C SER A 267 3.42 3.52 -12.85
N SER A 268 3.21 4.55 -12.01
CA SER A 268 2.74 5.86 -12.44
C SER A 268 3.78 6.62 -13.27
N ALA A 269 3.32 7.54 -14.12
CA ALA A 269 4.19 8.49 -14.83
C ALA A 269 4.88 9.47 -13.86
N TRP A 270 4.24 9.70 -12.70
CA TRP A 270 4.66 10.63 -11.65
C TRP A 270 5.59 10.02 -10.62
N PHE A 271 6.01 8.75 -10.81
CA PHE A 271 7.04 8.17 -9.98
C PHE A 271 8.36 8.94 -10.08
N LYS A 272 8.52 9.94 -10.94
CA LYS A 272 9.73 10.79 -10.91
C LYS A 272 9.74 11.80 -9.75
N ASN A 273 8.59 12.05 -9.11
CA ASN A 273 8.50 13.00 -8.01
C ASN A 273 9.26 12.48 -6.78
N GLU A 274 9.72 13.42 -5.95
CA GLU A 274 10.42 13.13 -4.70
C GLU A 274 9.49 12.51 -3.65
N PHE A 275 10.09 11.92 -2.63
CA PHE A 275 9.34 11.42 -1.47
C PHE A 275 9.00 12.57 -0.53
N GLU A 276 7.94 12.39 0.24
CA GLU A 276 7.45 13.34 1.23
C GLU A 276 7.52 12.69 2.61
N LEU A 277 8.00 13.43 3.61
CA LEU A 277 7.99 13.00 5.00
C LEU A 277 6.60 13.25 5.59
N ILE A 278 6.02 12.24 6.23
CA ILE A 278 4.81 12.41 7.03
C ILE A 278 5.25 12.70 8.47
N SER A 279 5.31 13.97 8.85
CA SER A 279 5.80 14.45 10.15
C SER A 279 4.78 14.30 11.28
N ASP A 280 3.49 14.35 10.94
CA ASP A 280 2.42 14.49 11.93
C ASP A 280 1.83 13.12 12.26
N ARG A 281 2.46 12.42 13.20
CA ARG A 281 1.88 11.22 13.79
C ARG A 281 0.76 11.63 14.72
N ILE A 282 -0.47 11.31 14.35
CA ILE A 282 -1.63 11.56 15.21
C ILE A 282 -1.57 10.52 16.33
N LYS A 283 -1.35 10.98 17.56
CA LYS A 283 -1.75 10.20 18.74
C LYS A 283 -3.28 10.17 18.74
N VAL A 284 -3.86 9.13 18.14
CA VAL A 284 -5.31 8.88 18.14
C VAL A 284 -5.72 8.35 19.50
#